data_AF-A0A2H0RI69-F1
#
_entry.id   AF-A0A2H0RI69-F1
#
_cell.length_a   1.000
_cell.length_b   1.000
_cell.length_c   1.000
_cell.angle_alpha   90.00
_cell.angle_beta   90.00
_cell.angle_gamma   90.00
#
_symmetry.space_group_name_H-M   'P 1'
#
loop_
_entity.id
_entity.type
_entity.pdbx_description
1 polymer ?
#
loop_
_entity_poly.entity_id
_entity_poly.type
_entity_poly.pdbx_seq_one_letter_code
_entity_poly.pdbx_strand_id
1 'polypeptide(L)'
;MRSNNFNQIVLACLILLLWPVTAIFAAGPPTIIGYQGRLADSDGDLLGGAGTNYYFKISFWDNATVGSGTKLWPSAAPTAFTTAVRHGLFNINIGDTAGGYPDALDYDFSTNSNIYLQIEVSDDGVSYETLSPRQSITSSAFAQLAGAVSGSGASTMGSVTVSGHTTLATASTTNLTVATNAYLSSLASTF
;
A
#
# COMPACT_ATOMS: atom_id res chain seq x y z
N MET A 1 -56.74 28.29 11.54
CA MET A 1 -55.83 27.82 10.47
C MET A 1 -54.83 26.87 11.12
N ARG A 2 -55.12 25.56 11.08
CA ARG A 2 -54.36 24.52 11.77
C ARG A 2 -53.27 24.07 10.78
N SER A 3 -52.00 24.37 11.06
CA SER A 3 -50.92 24.21 10.06
C SER A 3 -50.73 22.73 9.70
N ASN A 4 -50.58 22.48 8.40
CA ASN A 4 -50.45 21.15 7.78
C ASN A 4 -49.04 20.58 8.01
N ASN A 5 -48.68 20.31 9.27
CA ASN A 5 -47.35 19.86 9.68
C ASN A 5 -46.98 18.48 9.12
N PHE A 6 -47.99 17.66 8.79
CA PHE A 6 -47.78 16.31 8.27
C PHE A 6 -47.19 16.31 6.84
N ASN A 7 -47.71 17.15 5.94
CA ASN A 7 -47.21 17.23 4.57
C ASN A 7 -45.80 17.81 4.50
N GLN A 8 -45.43 18.68 5.44
CA GLN A 8 -44.07 19.22 5.51
C GLN A 8 -43.05 18.17 5.96
N ILE A 9 -43.43 17.25 6.86
CA ILE A 9 -42.56 16.15 7.29
C ILE A 9 -42.32 15.16 6.14
N VAL A 10 -43.37 14.81 5.38
CA VAL A 10 -43.24 13.91 4.23
C VAL A 10 -42.36 14.50 3.13
N LEU A 11 -42.50 15.80 2.86
CA LEU A 11 -41.70 16.49 1.85
C LEU A 11 -40.22 16.61 2.27
N ALA A 12 -39.95 16.82 3.56
CA ALA A 12 -38.59 16.83 4.10
C ALA A 12 -37.90 15.46 4.00
N CYS A 13 -38.62 14.37 4.28
CA CYS A 13 -38.09 13.01 4.13
C CYS A 13 -37.75 12.67 2.66
N LEU A 14 -38.61 13.09 1.72
CA LEU A 14 -38.41 12.82 0.29
C LEU A 14 -37.18 13.57 -0.27
N ILE A 15 -36.93 14.79 0.21
CA ILE A 15 -35.73 15.57 -0.15
C ILE A 15 -34.45 14.92 0.39
N LEU A 16 -34.50 14.34 1.59
CA LEU A 16 -33.35 13.66 2.21
C LEU A 16 -32.95 12.39 1.46
N LEU A 17 -33.90 11.71 0.81
CA LEU A 17 -33.70 10.49 0.03
C LEU A 17 -33.14 10.74 -1.38
N LEU A 18 -33.23 11.98 -1.89
CA LEU A 18 -32.79 12.35 -3.24
C LEU A 18 -31.41 13.01 -3.26
N TRP A 19 -30.73 13.11 -2.12
CA TRP A 19 -29.36 13.61 -2.10
C TRP A 19 -28.40 12.57 -2.67
N PRO A 20 -27.62 12.93 -3.70
CA PRO A 20 -26.63 12.02 -4.27
C PRO A 20 -25.57 11.73 -3.20
N VAL A 21 -25.49 10.46 -2.79
CA VAL A 21 -24.36 9.96 -2.01
C VAL A 21 -23.16 10.00 -2.95
N THR A 22 -22.35 11.05 -2.85
CA THR A 22 -21.05 11.10 -3.51
C THR A 22 -20.14 10.11 -2.80
N ALA A 23 -19.83 9.00 -3.48
CA ALA A 23 -18.78 8.10 -3.03
C ALA A 23 -17.47 8.88 -3.03
N ILE A 24 -16.96 9.21 -1.85
CA ILE A 24 -15.59 9.71 -1.71
C ILE A 24 -14.72 8.48 -1.86
N PHE A 25 -14.05 8.37 -3.01
CA PHE A 25 -13.00 7.39 -3.20
C PHE A 25 -11.90 7.77 -2.22
N ALA A 26 -11.63 6.90 -1.24
CA ALA A 26 -10.48 7.07 -0.38
C ALA A 26 -9.24 7.14 -1.28
N ALA A 27 -8.48 8.22 -1.19
CA ALA A 27 -7.14 8.25 -1.75
C ALA A 27 -6.41 7.02 -1.21
N GLY A 28 -5.91 6.17 -2.11
CA GLY A 28 -5.14 5.00 -1.72
C GLY A 28 -4.02 5.40 -0.75
N PRO A 29 -3.58 4.49 0.13
CA PRO A 29 -2.50 4.79 1.06
C PRO A 29 -1.31 5.38 0.29
N PRO A 30 -0.64 6.43 0.83
CA PRO A 30 0.44 7.09 0.13
C PRO A 30 1.55 6.08 -0.18
N THR A 31 1.91 5.95 -1.46
CA THR A 31 2.94 5.03 -1.92
C THR A 31 4.34 5.58 -1.67
N ILE A 32 4.69 5.75 -0.40
CA ILE A 32 5.99 6.28 0.02
C ILE A 32 6.79 5.18 0.70
N ILE A 33 8.02 4.94 0.23
CA ILE A 33 8.96 4.00 0.87
C ILE A 33 10.05 4.81 1.56
N GLY A 34 10.06 4.79 2.90
CA GLY A 34 11.17 5.30 3.68
C GLY A 34 12.37 4.35 3.59
N TYR A 35 13.52 4.88 3.20
CA TYR A 35 14.78 4.15 3.15
C TYR A 35 15.86 4.91 3.92
N GLN A 36 16.52 4.21 4.83
CA GLN A 36 17.63 4.74 5.60
C GLN A 36 18.88 3.92 5.30
N GLY A 37 19.97 4.61 4.97
CA GLY A 37 21.25 3.99 4.66
C GLY A 37 22.40 4.67 5.39
N ARG A 38 23.57 4.03 5.28
CA ARG A 38 24.84 4.59 5.75
C ARG A 38 25.81 4.70 4.58
N LEU A 39 26.39 5.87 4.44
CA LEU A 39 27.42 6.21 3.46
C LEU A 39 28.76 6.30 4.18
N ALA A 40 29.72 5.50 3.72
CA ALA A 40 31.10 5.50 4.19
C ALA A 40 32.02 5.52 2.98
N ASP A 41 33.19 6.13 3.14
CA ASP A 41 34.26 6.08 2.13
C ASP A 41 34.89 4.68 2.09
N SER A 42 35.72 4.44 1.08
CA SER A 42 36.60 3.29 0.89
C SER A 42 37.45 2.94 2.13
N ASP A 43 37.86 3.93 2.91
CA ASP A 43 38.59 3.75 4.18
C ASP A 43 37.66 3.40 5.37
N GLY A 44 36.34 3.39 5.16
CA GLY A 44 35.33 3.09 6.18
C GLY A 44 34.88 4.29 7.01
N ASP A 45 35.42 5.48 6.71
CA ASP A 45 35.06 6.72 7.39
C ASP A 45 33.67 7.20 7.00
N LEU A 46 32.90 7.66 7.99
CA LEU A 46 31.52 8.10 7.80
C LEU A 46 31.48 9.46 7.10
N LEU A 47 30.81 9.50 5.93
CA LEU A 47 30.71 10.71 5.12
C LEU A 47 29.68 11.71 5.69
N GLY A 48 29.83 12.98 5.34
CA GLY A 48 28.83 14.00 5.65
C GLY A 48 28.89 14.69 7.01
N GLY A 49 29.75 14.25 7.95
CA GLY A 49 30.04 14.99 9.20
C GLY A 49 28.78 15.54 9.91
N ALA A 50 28.73 16.86 10.12
CA ALA A 50 27.58 17.53 10.73
C ALA A 50 26.35 17.69 9.80
N GLY A 51 26.51 17.47 8.49
CA GLY A 51 25.47 17.60 7.46
C GLY A 51 26.03 18.11 6.14
N THR A 52 26.41 17.20 5.24
CA THR A 52 26.82 17.53 3.86
C THR A 52 25.77 17.05 2.89
N ASN A 53 25.46 17.86 1.88
CA ASN A 53 24.53 17.52 0.83
C ASN A 53 25.21 16.63 -0.22
N TYR A 54 24.55 15.52 -0.56
CA TYR A 54 24.94 14.65 -1.66
C TYR A 54 23.78 14.52 -2.65
N TYR A 55 24.10 14.20 -3.89
CA TYR A 55 23.15 13.94 -4.96
C TYR A 55 22.90 12.45 -5.07
N PHE A 56 21.64 12.06 -4.97
CA PHE A 56 21.21 10.67 -5.05
C PHE A 56 20.33 10.47 -6.28
N LYS A 57 20.52 9.32 -6.93
CA LYS A 57 19.56 8.76 -7.90
C LYS A 57 19.13 7.39 -7.41
N ILE A 58 17.86 7.09 -7.59
CA ILE A 58 17.28 5.83 -7.14
C ILE A 58 16.63 5.12 -8.30
N SER A 59 16.88 3.82 -8.38
CA SER A 59 16.20 2.96 -9.34
C SER A 59 15.95 1.58 -8.75
N PHE A 60 14.90 0.92 -9.23
CA PHE A 60 14.60 -0.47 -8.90
C PHE A 60 14.99 -1.38 -10.04
N TRP A 61 15.48 -2.56 -9.69
CA TRP A 61 15.98 -3.57 -10.61
C TRP A 61 15.47 -4.96 -10.22
N ASP A 62 15.41 -5.86 -11.18
CA ASP A 62 15.01 -7.26 -11.00
C ASP A 62 16.15 -8.18 -10.51
N ASN A 63 17.38 -7.67 -10.49
CA ASN A 63 18.58 -8.43 -10.14
C ASN A 63 19.45 -7.71 -9.09
N ALA A 64 20.06 -8.48 -8.19
CA ALA A 64 20.93 -8.00 -7.11
C ALA A 64 22.28 -7.48 -7.62
N THR A 65 22.76 -7.98 -8.76
CA THR A 65 24.09 -7.68 -9.28
C THR A 65 24.10 -6.38 -10.07
N VAL A 66 24.98 -5.44 -9.68
CA VAL A 66 25.22 -4.20 -10.43
C VAL A 66 25.76 -4.54 -11.82
N GLY A 67 25.21 -3.90 -12.86
CA GLY A 67 25.56 -4.17 -14.26
C GLY A 67 24.83 -5.37 -14.88
N SER A 68 23.88 -5.98 -14.16
CA SER A 68 23.01 -7.04 -14.69
C SER A 68 21.54 -6.78 -14.30
N GLY A 69 20.63 -7.41 -15.04
CA GLY A 69 19.18 -7.22 -14.88
C GLY A 69 18.61 -6.07 -15.71
N THR A 70 17.33 -5.82 -15.53
CA THR A 70 16.56 -4.76 -16.16
C THR A 70 16.07 -3.78 -15.11
N LYS A 71 16.15 -2.48 -15.42
CA LYS A 71 15.58 -1.43 -14.58
C LYS A 71 14.05 -1.50 -14.65
N LEU A 72 13.43 -1.60 -13.49
CA LEU A 72 11.98 -1.69 -13.29
C LEU A 72 11.34 -0.31 -13.04
N TRP A 73 12.04 0.57 -12.30
CA TRP A 73 11.56 1.91 -11.97
C TRP A 73 12.75 2.88 -11.76
N PRO A 74 12.59 4.17 -12.07
CA PRO A 74 11.51 4.77 -12.85
C PRO A 74 11.57 4.34 -14.32
N SER A 75 10.44 4.46 -15.03
CA SER A 75 10.35 4.14 -16.46
C SER A 75 11.28 5.05 -17.28
N ALA A 76 11.33 6.33 -16.95
CA ALA A 76 12.32 7.29 -17.44
C ALA A 76 13.67 7.15 -16.75
N ALA A 77 14.68 7.91 -17.19
CA ALA A 77 15.95 7.98 -16.48
C ALA A 77 15.73 8.52 -15.05
N PRO A 78 16.36 7.92 -14.01
CA PRO A 78 16.18 8.38 -12.64
C PRO A 78 16.69 9.80 -12.46
N THR A 79 15.87 10.63 -11.82
CA THR A 79 16.19 12.05 -11.62
C THR A 79 17.01 12.20 -10.34
N ALA A 80 18.06 13.02 -10.39
CA ALA A 80 18.88 13.29 -9.23
C ALA A 80 18.14 14.20 -8.24
N PHE A 81 18.30 13.93 -6.95
CA PHE A 81 17.81 14.79 -5.88
C PHE A 81 18.87 14.95 -4.79
N THR A 82 18.79 16.04 -4.04
CA THR A 82 19.76 16.35 -3.00
C THR A 82 19.26 15.87 -1.64
N THR A 83 20.11 15.21 -0.86
CA THR A 83 19.81 14.82 0.52
C THR A 83 21.02 15.04 1.41
N ALA A 84 20.79 15.54 2.62
CA ALA A 84 21.83 15.76 3.61
C ALA A 84 22.21 14.46 4.30
N VAL A 85 23.50 14.12 4.27
CA VAL A 85 24.10 13.01 4.99
C VAL A 85 24.70 13.56 6.28
N ARG A 86 24.35 12.98 7.44
CA ARG A 86 24.87 13.37 8.76
C ARG A 86 25.48 12.15 9.44
N HIS A 87 26.77 12.21 9.75
CA HIS A 87 27.52 11.08 10.34
C HIS A 87 27.33 9.77 9.56
N GLY A 88 27.42 9.85 8.23
CA GLY A 88 27.18 8.77 7.30
C GLY A 88 25.71 8.41 7.12
N LEU A 89 24.79 8.91 7.95
CA LEU A 89 23.39 8.53 7.88
C LEU A 89 22.61 9.41 6.91
N PHE A 90 21.82 8.77 6.05
CA PHE A 90 20.84 9.45 5.20
C PHE A 90 19.48 8.77 5.29
N ASN A 91 18.43 9.57 5.14
CA ASN A 91 17.05 9.10 5.08
C ASN A 91 16.38 9.68 3.84
N ILE A 92 15.72 8.81 3.09
CA ILE A 92 15.10 9.12 1.80
C ILE A 92 13.67 8.60 1.81
N ASN A 93 12.74 9.43 1.34
CA ASN A 93 11.36 9.03 1.12
C ASN A 93 11.11 8.85 -0.37
N ILE A 94 11.20 7.61 -0.85
CA ILE A 94 11.03 7.28 -2.27
C ILE A 94 9.55 7.43 -2.63
N GLY A 95 9.25 8.23 -3.66
CA GLY A 95 7.90 8.50 -4.13
C GLY A 95 7.22 9.73 -3.53
N ASP A 96 7.88 10.45 -2.62
CA ASP A 96 7.31 11.64 -1.95
C ASP A 96 7.51 12.92 -2.79
N THR A 97 6.67 13.14 -3.79
CA THR A 97 6.77 14.34 -4.65
C THR A 97 6.44 15.64 -3.93
N ALA A 98 5.64 15.58 -2.85
CA ALA A 98 5.35 16.73 -2.00
C ALA A 98 6.53 17.11 -1.11
N GLY A 99 7.31 16.12 -0.67
CA GLY A 99 8.55 16.28 0.10
C GLY A 99 9.78 16.68 -0.71
N GLY A 100 9.64 16.91 -2.02
CA GLY A 100 10.71 17.37 -2.90
C GLY A 100 11.47 16.27 -3.64
N TYR A 101 10.96 15.04 -3.66
CA TYR A 101 11.52 13.96 -4.47
C TYR A 101 10.97 14.02 -5.90
N PRO A 102 11.81 13.85 -6.93
CA PRO A 102 11.43 14.14 -8.31
C PRO A 102 10.55 13.06 -8.95
N ASP A 103 10.74 11.80 -8.56
CA ASP A 103 10.10 10.65 -9.18
C ASP A 103 8.98 10.09 -8.28
N ALA A 104 7.75 10.11 -8.77
CA ALA A 104 6.60 9.50 -8.10
C ALA A 104 6.70 7.97 -8.14
N LEU A 105 6.39 7.31 -7.04
CA LEU A 105 6.42 5.85 -6.96
C LEU A 105 5.11 5.27 -7.52
N ASP A 106 5.13 4.93 -8.81
CA ASP A 106 4.04 4.35 -9.60
C ASP A 106 4.25 2.86 -9.93
N TYR A 107 5.28 2.25 -9.36
CA TYR A 107 5.63 0.85 -9.63
C TYR A 107 4.68 -0.14 -8.97
N ASP A 108 4.19 -1.12 -9.74
CA ASP A 108 3.35 -2.21 -9.25
C ASP A 108 4.20 -3.36 -8.70
N PHE A 109 4.31 -3.42 -7.37
CA PHE A 109 5.02 -4.46 -6.62
C PHE A 109 4.43 -5.86 -6.75
N SER A 110 3.21 -6.03 -7.29
CA SER A 110 2.63 -7.35 -7.53
C SER A 110 3.21 -8.06 -8.75
N THR A 111 3.87 -7.31 -9.65
CA THR A 111 4.37 -7.84 -10.92
C THR A 111 5.63 -8.67 -10.78
N ASN A 112 6.45 -8.43 -9.75
CA ASN A 112 7.75 -9.07 -9.56
C ASN A 112 7.98 -9.41 -8.09
N SER A 113 8.43 -10.65 -7.82
CA SER A 113 8.74 -11.10 -6.46
C SER A 113 10.14 -10.70 -5.98
N ASN A 114 11.04 -10.35 -6.92
CA ASN A 114 12.42 -10.01 -6.63
C ASN A 114 12.69 -8.59 -7.12
N ILE A 115 12.79 -7.66 -6.17
CA ILE A 115 13.02 -6.24 -6.45
C ILE A 115 14.20 -5.78 -5.62
N TYR A 116 15.12 -5.07 -6.26
CA TYR A 116 16.35 -4.58 -5.65
C TYR A 116 16.47 -3.07 -5.84
N LEU A 117 16.79 -2.39 -4.76
CA LEU A 117 17.11 -0.97 -4.70
C LEU A 117 18.55 -0.75 -5.14
N GLN A 118 18.70 0.03 -6.20
CA GLN A 118 19.97 0.63 -6.60
C GLN A 118 19.98 2.09 -6.19
N ILE A 119 21.07 2.50 -5.56
CA ILE A 119 21.34 3.88 -5.18
C ILE A 119 22.62 4.29 -5.87
N GLU A 120 22.57 5.42 -6.56
CA GLU A 120 23.73 6.07 -7.14
C GLU A 120 23.96 7.39 -6.39
N VAL A 121 25.17 7.61 -5.92
CA VAL A 121 25.56 8.77 -5.12
C VAL A 121 26.63 9.59 -5.83
N SER A 122 26.59 10.89 -5.65
CA SER A 122 27.52 11.84 -6.24
C SER A 122 27.72 13.03 -5.29
N ASP A 123 28.94 13.54 -5.17
CA ASP A 123 29.26 14.76 -4.44
C ASP A 123 29.12 16.02 -5.30
N ASP A 124 29.36 15.91 -6.62
CA ASP A 124 29.35 17.02 -7.58
C ASP A 124 28.05 17.13 -8.41
N GLY A 125 27.22 16.10 -8.37
CA GLY A 125 25.98 15.98 -9.16
C GLY A 125 26.22 15.59 -10.63
N VAL A 126 27.45 15.29 -11.03
CA VAL A 126 27.87 14.98 -12.40
C VAL A 126 28.37 13.55 -12.51
N SER A 127 29.27 13.12 -11.62
CA SER A 127 29.85 11.77 -11.60
C SER A 127 29.17 10.93 -10.53
N TYR A 128 28.52 9.84 -10.94
CA TYR A 128 27.72 9.00 -10.04
C TYR A 128 28.40 7.67 -9.80
N GLU A 129 28.54 7.28 -8.54
CA GLU A 129 28.98 5.97 -8.12
C GLU A 129 27.79 5.11 -7.71
N THR A 130 27.72 3.88 -8.22
CA THR A 130 26.68 2.93 -7.84
C THR A 130 27.07 2.20 -6.56
N LEU A 131 26.23 2.30 -5.53
CA LEU A 131 26.42 1.55 -4.29
C LEU A 131 26.17 0.05 -4.54
N SER A 132 27.15 -0.77 -4.19
CA SER A 132 27.12 -2.22 -4.32
C SER A 132 27.32 -2.87 -2.94
N PRO A 133 26.62 -3.97 -2.61
CA PRO A 133 25.60 -4.66 -3.41
C PRO A 133 24.22 -3.98 -3.35
N ARG A 134 23.38 -4.20 -4.39
CA ARG A 134 21.98 -3.70 -4.40
C ARG A 134 21.20 -4.30 -3.23
N GLN A 135 20.35 -3.50 -2.61
CA GLN A 135 19.60 -3.92 -1.42
C GLN A 135 18.25 -4.51 -1.82
N SER A 136 17.87 -5.67 -1.30
CA SER A 136 16.58 -6.28 -1.63
C SER A 136 15.42 -5.56 -0.92
N ILE A 137 14.36 -5.24 -1.66
CA ILE A 137 13.12 -4.62 -1.14
C ILE A 137 12.14 -5.76 -0.84
N THR A 138 12.02 -6.18 0.43
CA THR A 138 11.35 -7.46 0.75
C THR A 138 9.97 -7.39 1.41
N SER A 139 9.61 -6.48 2.34
CA SER A 139 8.28 -6.53 2.98
C SER A 139 7.52 -5.20 3.12
N SER A 140 8.23 -4.07 3.19
CA SER A 140 7.62 -2.75 3.31
C SER A 140 6.83 -2.32 2.07
N ALA A 141 7.23 -2.79 0.89
CA ALA A 141 6.51 -2.52 -0.36
C ALA A 141 5.21 -3.35 -0.50
N PHE A 142 5.20 -4.59 -0.01
CA PHE A 142 4.01 -5.46 -0.06
C PHE A 142 2.96 -5.13 1.00
N ALA A 143 3.33 -4.44 2.07
CA ALA A 143 2.36 -3.91 3.04
C ALA A 143 1.41 -2.87 2.41
N GLN A 144 1.81 -2.21 1.32
CA GLN A 144 0.94 -1.28 0.58
C GLN A 144 -0.18 -2.00 -0.16
N LEU A 145 0.09 -3.21 -0.68
CA LEU A 145 -0.93 -4.07 -1.28
C LEU A 145 -1.96 -4.56 -0.24
N ALA A 146 -1.59 -4.63 1.05
CA ALA A 146 -2.54 -4.97 2.11
C ALA A 146 -3.60 -3.87 2.34
N GLY A 147 -3.29 -2.60 2.02
CA GLY A 147 -4.26 -1.50 2.02
C GLY A 147 -5.17 -1.45 0.78
N ALA A 148 -4.77 -2.10 -0.32
CA ALA A 148 -5.59 -2.29 -1.51
C ALA A 148 -6.58 -3.46 -1.37
N VAL A 149 -6.44 -4.29 -0.33
CA VAL A 149 -7.49 -5.24 0.08
C VAL A 149 -8.58 -4.44 0.80
N SER A 150 -9.41 -3.76 0.00
CA SER A 150 -10.71 -3.30 0.46
C SER A 150 -11.50 -4.52 0.93
N GLY A 151 -11.64 -4.68 2.24
CA GLY A 151 -12.54 -5.64 2.88
C GLY A 151 -14.03 -5.33 2.63
N SER A 152 -14.38 -4.83 1.45
CA SER A 152 -15.74 -4.48 1.02
C SER A 152 -16.17 -5.32 -0.19
N GLY A 153 -15.91 -6.61 -0.12
CA GLY A 153 -16.60 -7.62 -0.90
C GLY A 153 -16.81 -8.78 0.04
N ALA A 154 -18.06 -9.20 0.25
CA ALA A 154 -18.40 -10.35 1.08
C ALA A 154 -17.37 -11.47 0.88
N SER A 155 -16.77 -11.95 1.97
CA SER A 155 -15.95 -13.15 1.92
C SER A 155 -16.86 -14.29 1.49
N THR A 156 -16.90 -14.57 0.19
CA THR A 156 -17.60 -15.72 -0.36
C THR A 156 -16.83 -16.93 0.12
N MET A 157 -17.34 -17.61 1.15
CA MET A 157 -16.90 -18.97 1.43
C MET A 157 -17.24 -19.79 0.18
N GLY A 158 -16.21 -20.33 -0.49
CA GLY A 158 -16.38 -21.31 -1.55
C GLY A 158 -17.19 -22.51 -1.05
N SER A 159 -17.79 -23.29 -1.95
CA SER A 159 -18.66 -24.42 -1.63
C SER A 159 -18.08 -25.32 -0.52
N VAL A 160 -18.65 -25.26 0.67
CA VAL A 160 -18.26 -26.15 1.78
C VAL A 160 -18.96 -27.50 1.56
N THR A 161 -18.20 -28.49 1.10
CA THR A 161 -18.68 -29.89 1.09
C THR A 161 -18.48 -30.46 2.49
N VAL A 162 -19.54 -30.50 3.29
CA VAL A 162 -19.50 -31.16 4.61
C VAL A 162 -19.95 -32.61 4.44
N SER A 163 -19.04 -33.55 4.69
CA SER A 163 -19.38 -34.98 4.82
C SER A 163 -19.56 -35.32 6.30
N GLY A 164 -20.69 -34.95 6.90
CA GLY A 164 -20.99 -35.22 8.31
C GLY A 164 -21.93 -34.20 8.97
N HIS A 165 -21.92 -34.17 10.31
CA HIS A 165 -22.64 -33.15 11.09
C HIS A 165 -21.84 -31.84 11.13
N THR A 166 -22.47 -30.71 10.81
CA THR A 166 -21.92 -29.36 11.01
C THR A 166 -22.87 -28.53 11.84
N THR A 167 -22.34 -27.82 12.83
CA THR A 167 -23.10 -26.88 13.67
C THR A 167 -22.80 -25.46 13.20
N LEU A 168 -23.76 -24.83 12.53
CA LEU A 168 -23.63 -23.46 12.05
C LEU A 168 -24.14 -22.50 13.13
N ALA A 169 -23.26 -22.12 14.07
CA ALA A 169 -23.63 -21.42 15.30
C ALA A 169 -23.95 -19.92 15.15
N THR A 170 -23.84 -19.34 13.94
CA THR A 170 -24.05 -17.90 13.73
C THR A 170 -24.48 -17.57 12.30
N ALA A 171 -25.41 -18.35 11.74
CA ALA A 171 -26.12 -17.91 10.54
C ALA A 171 -27.23 -16.94 10.94
N SER A 172 -26.93 -15.64 11.01
CA SER A 172 -27.99 -14.62 10.96
C SER A 172 -28.41 -14.46 9.51
N THR A 173 -29.24 -15.35 8.98
CA THR A 173 -29.91 -15.10 7.70
C THR A 173 -31.35 -15.55 7.76
N THR A 174 -32.22 -14.66 7.28
CA THR A 174 -33.63 -14.89 7.04
C THR A 174 -33.90 -15.97 5.99
N ASN A 175 -32.88 -16.54 5.33
CA ASN A 175 -33.00 -17.61 4.34
C ASN A 175 -31.75 -18.51 4.34
N LEU A 176 -31.80 -19.66 5.02
CA LEU A 176 -30.86 -20.77 4.82
C LEU A 176 -31.53 -21.81 3.93
N THR A 177 -31.16 -21.87 2.64
CA THR A 177 -31.68 -22.88 1.71
C THR A 177 -30.74 -24.08 1.71
N VAL A 178 -31.19 -25.21 2.26
CA VAL A 178 -30.45 -26.48 2.22
C VAL A 178 -31.05 -27.35 1.11
N ALA A 179 -30.22 -27.75 0.14
CA ALA A 179 -30.65 -28.49 -1.05
C ALA A 179 -30.86 -30.01 -0.82
N THR A 180 -30.81 -30.47 0.44
CA THR A 180 -30.95 -31.90 0.82
C THR A 180 -31.80 -32.05 2.09
N ASN A 181 -32.23 -33.28 2.38
CA ASN A 181 -33.09 -33.65 3.52
C ASN A 181 -32.43 -33.30 4.87
N ALA A 182 -32.52 -32.04 5.29
CA ALA A 182 -32.08 -31.59 6.61
C ALA A 182 -33.24 -31.68 7.60
N TYR A 183 -33.04 -32.44 8.68
CA TYR A 183 -33.96 -32.44 9.81
C TYR A 183 -33.65 -31.23 10.70
N LEU A 184 -34.52 -30.22 10.67
CA LEU A 184 -34.48 -29.09 11.60
C LEU A 184 -35.20 -29.51 12.89
N SER A 185 -34.45 -29.78 13.95
CA SER A 185 -35.01 -29.96 15.29
C SER A 185 -34.78 -28.68 16.09
N SER A 186 -35.83 -27.89 16.30
CA SER A 186 -35.82 -26.80 17.28
C SER A 186 -36.34 -27.33 18.61
N LEU A 187 -35.48 -27.40 19.63
CA LEU A 187 -35.92 -27.51 21.02
C LEU A 187 -36.31 -26.10 21.48
N ALA A 188 -37.60 -25.83 21.61
CA ALA A 188 -38.08 -24.68 22.35
C ALA A 188 -37.78 -24.92 23.84
N SER A 189 -36.71 -24.32 24.37
CA SER A 189 -36.47 -24.31 25.82
C SER A 189 -37.31 -23.21 26.45
N THR A 190 -38.49 -23.57 26.96
CA THR A 190 -39.25 -22.71 27.88
C THR A 190 -38.74 -22.95 29.30
N PHE A 191 -37.96 -22.00 29.82
CA PHE A 191 -37.83 -21.71 31.25
C PHE A 191 -37.77 -20.20 31.43
#